data_AF-J5PJV5-F1
#
_entry.id   AF-J5PJV5-F1
#
_cell.length_a   1.000
_cell.length_b   1.000
_cell.length_c   1.000
_cell.angle_alpha   90.00
_cell.angle_beta   90.00
_cell.angle_gamma   90.00
#
_symmetry.space_group_name_H-M   'P 1'
#
loop_
_entity.id
_entity.type
_entity.pdbx_description
1 polymer ?
#
loop_
_entity_poly.entity_id
_entity_poly.type
_entity_poly.pdbx_seq_one_letter_code
_entity_poly.pdbx_strand_id
1 'polypeptide(L)'
;MVHKNRTLHELSSKNFSRTPNGLIFTNDLKTVYSIFLICLDLKEKKQNNDTKLFLLTQFTKHFHFTFSYQEAIKAMGQLELKVDMNTTCINVSYNIKPSLARHLLTLFMSAKLLHTPQDRTRSEPKEKVLFQPTPKGVAVLQKYVRDIGLKRIPDILLSSFNSMKLFTFERSSITDSIIHSDYLIHILFTKTMGAKPNVWSPTNPDDPLPCLSSLLEYTNNDDTFTFEKSKPEQGWQSQIENMDINDSKRVSPLAHRFFTNPDSESHTQYYVSDRGIRLFQNKAFELPKRLRLSTPLQQRLYGSG
;
A
#
# COMPACT_ATOMS: atom_id res chain seq x y z
N MET A 1 17.03 -22.70 40.71
CA MET A 1 17.59 -21.45 40.16
C MET A 1 16.58 -20.85 39.20
N VAL A 2 15.92 -19.76 39.58
CA VAL A 2 14.94 -19.07 38.74
C VAL A 2 15.70 -18.22 37.73
N HIS A 3 15.78 -18.67 36.47
CA HIS A 3 16.25 -17.83 35.38
C HIS A 3 15.21 -16.72 35.18
N LYS A 4 15.49 -15.56 35.75
CA LYS A 4 14.75 -14.33 35.52
C LYS A 4 15.08 -13.91 34.09
N ASN A 5 14.25 -14.32 33.13
CA ASN A 5 14.35 -13.85 31.74
C ASN A 5 14.35 -12.32 31.79
N ARG A 6 15.49 -11.71 31.47
CA ARG A 6 15.62 -10.25 31.36
C ARG A 6 14.95 -9.85 30.06
N THR A 7 13.63 -9.66 30.09
CA THR A 7 12.89 -9.09 28.98
C THR A 7 13.38 -7.66 28.77
N LEU A 8 13.92 -7.36 27.59
CA LEU A 8 14.25 -6.01 27.21
C LEU A 8 12.95 -5.26 26.95
N HIS A 9 12.68 -4.24 27.76
CA HIS A 9 11.57 -3.32 27.54
C HIS A 9 12.09 -2.11 26.78
N GLU A 10 11.68 -1.95 25.53
CA GLU A 10 11.90 -0.72 24.77
C GLU A 10 10.64 0.15 24.88
N LEU A 11 10.69 1.13 25.79
CA LEU A 11 9.67 2.16 25.95
C LEU A 11 10.06 3.37 25.10
N SER A 12 9.35 3.63 24.00
CA SER A 12 9.57 4.83 23.21
C SER A 12 8.26 5.63 23.05
N SER A 13 8.19 6.78 23.73
CA SER A 13 7.29 7.87 23.33
C SER A 13 7.92 8.53 22.10
N LYS A 14 7.52 8.10 20.91
CA LYS A 14 8.16 8.58 19.67
C LYS A 14 7.64 9.96 19.30
N ASN A 15 8.53 10.95 19.34
CA ASN A 15 8.32 12.19 18.61
C ASN A 15 8.58 11.94 17.12
N PHE A 16 7.89 12.71 16.26
CA PHE A 16 8.17 12.67 14.82
C PHE A 16 9.54 13.27 14.53
N SER A 17 10.42 12.47 13.95
CA SER A 17 11.68 12.92 13.39
C SER A 17 11.38 13.86 12.22
N ARG A 18 12.17 14.92 12.08
CA ARG A 18 11.99 15.90 11.02
C ARG A 18 13.29 16.13 10.24
N THR A 19 13.14 16.27 8.93
CA THR A 19 14.20 16.72 8.03
C THR A 19 14.67 18.13 8.38
N PRO A 20 15.82 18.60 7.88
CA PRO A 20 16.29 19.98 8.06
C PRO A 20 15.26 21.04 7.62
N ASN A 21 14.38 20.71 6.66
CA ASN A 21 13.31 21.58 6.18
C ASN A 21 12.03 21.48 7.02
N GLY A 22 12.04 20.76 8.14
CA GLY A 22 10.93 20.65 9.08
C GLY A 22 9.84 19.64 8.70
N LEU A 23 10.00 18.90 7.59
CA LEU A 23 9.07 17.86 7.15
C LEU A 23 9.26 16.57 7.95
N ILE A 24 8.18 15.87 8.29
CA ILE A 24 8.23 14.57 8.97
C ILE A 24 8.86 13.53 8.04
N PHE A 25 9.79 12.72 8.56
CA PHE A 25 10.39 11.64 7.79
C PHE A 25 9.34 10.63 7.29
N THR A 26 9.53 10.15 6.06
CA THR A 26 8.65 9.19 5.41
C THR A 26 8.49 7.89 6.23
N ASN A 27 9.55 7.45 6.91
CA ASN A 27 9.49 6.25 7.76
C ASN A 27 8.55 6.43 8.96
N ASP A 28 8.59 7.60 9.60
CA ASP A 28 7.71 7.92 10.75
C ASP A 28 6.26 8.06 10.29
N LEU A 29 6.02 8.64 9.10
CA LEU A 29 4.68 8.70 8.49
C LEU A 29 4.10 7.31 8.23
N LYS A 30 4.91 6.39 7.69
CA LYS A 30 4.49 4.98 7.46
C LYS A 30 4.22 4.25 8.78
N THR A 31 5.05 4.49 9.78
CA THR A 31 4.92 3.89 11.12
C THR A 31 3.62 4.34 11.79
N VAL A 32 3.38 5.65 11.88
CA VAL A 32 2.16 6.17 12.51
C VAL A 32 0.92 5.77 11.72
N TYR A 33 0.98 5.75 10.38
CA TYR A 33 -0.12 5.27 9.55
C TYR A 33 -0.47 3.81 9.84
N SER A 34 0.54 2.95 9.99
CA SER A 34 0.34 1.52 10.24
C SER A 34 -0.24 1.27 11.64
N ILE A 35 0.32 1.92 12.66
CA ILE A 35 -0.22 1.85 14.03
C ILE A 35 -1.65 2.39 14.07
N PHE A 36 -1.93 3.50 13.39
CA PHE A 36 -3.27 4.05 13.26
C PHE A 36 -4.27 3.03 12.69
N LEU A 37 -3.93 2.33 11.61
CA LEU A 37 -4.79 1.29 11.05
C LEU A 37 -4.96 0.08 11.98
N ILE A 38 -3.90 -0.32 12.69
CA ILE A 38 -3.97 -1.41 13.67
C ILE A 38 -4.92 -1.03 14.81
N CYS A 39 -4.81 0.19 15.36
CA CYS A 39 -5.67 0.68 16.44
C CYS A 39 -7.13 0.87 16.01
N LEU A 40 -7.38 1.19 14.73
CA LEU A 40 -8.74 1.26 14.19
C LEU A 40 -9.42 -0.11 14.09
N ASP A 41 -8.65 -1.20 14.04
CA ASP A 41 -9.11 -2.59 13.89
C ASP A 41 -10.25 -2.74 12.86
N LEU A 42 -10.00 -2.25 11.64
CA LEU A 42 -11.00 -2.18 10.58
C LEU A 42 -11.55 -3.57 10.26
N LYS A 43 -12.87 -3.71 10.29
CA LYS A 43 -13.59 -4.95 9.98
C LYS A 43 -14.35 -4.88 8.67
N GLU A 44 -14.61 -6.05 8.12
CA GLU A 44 -15.64 -6.24 7.11
C GLU A 44 -17.02 -6.09 7.79
N LYS A 45 -17.79 -5.08 7.36
CA LYS A 45 -19.13 -4.86 7.92
C LYS A 45 -20.06 -5.95 7.38
N LYS A 46 -20.49 -6.87 8.24
CA LYS A 46 -21.52 -7.85 7.89
C LYS A 46 -22.80 -7.11 7.52
N GLN A 47 -23.45 -7.49 6.42
CA GLN A 47 -24.80 -7.01 6.15
C GLN A 47 -25.70 -7.52 7.26
N ASN A 48 -26.22 -6.62 8.10
CA ASN A 48 -27.30 -6.99 9.00
C ASN A 48 -28.51 -7.30 8.12
N ASN A 49 -28.95 -8.55 8.12
CA ASN A 49 -30.22 -8.99 7.56
C ASN A 49 -31.41 -8.49 8.42
N ASP A 50 -31.39 -7.22 8.85
CA ASP A 50 -32.56 -6.61 9.46
C ASP A 50 -33.56 -6.30 8.34
N THR A 51 -34.40 -7.29 8.09
CA THR A 51 -35.46 -7.40 7.09
C THR A 51 -36.56 -6.33 7.18
N LYS A 52 -36.40 -5.28 8.01
CA LYS A 52 -37.43 -4.25 8.24
C LYS A 52 -37.17 -2.88 7.61
N LEU A 53 -36.00 -2.66 6.99
CA LEU A 53 -35.64 -1.38 6.34
C LEU A 53 -35.38 -1.50 4.82
N PHE A 54 -35.72 -2.65 4.24
CA PHE A 54 -35.37 -3.03 2.86
C PHE A 54 -36.06 -2.20 1.76
N LEU A 55 -37.10 -1.42 2.10
CA LEU A 55 -37.88 -0.63 1.12
C LEU A 55 -37.40 0.83 0.95
N LEU A 56 -36.47 1.33 1.79
CA LEU A 56 -36.02 2.74 1.75
C LEU A 56 -34.48 2.91 1.70
N THR A 57 -33.70 1.83 1.76
CA THR A 57 -32.22 1.89 1.91
C THR A 57 -31.43 1.25 0.76
N GLN A 58 -32.09 0.86 -0.34
CA GLN A 58 -31.45 0.19 -1.50
C GLN A 58 -30.32 0.98 -2.20
N PHE A 59 -30.09 2.25 -1.85
CA PHE A 59 -29.06 3.10 -2.45
C PHE A 59 -27.82 3.35 -1.58
N THR A 60 -27.76 2.87 -0.34
CA THR A 60 -26.55 3.03 0.48
C THR A 60 -25.56 1.92 0.16
N LYS A 61 -24.61 2.18 -0.74
CA LYS A 61 -23.47 1.29 -0.96
C LYS A 61 -22.70 1.12 0.35
N HIS A 62 -22.67 -0.09 0.87
CA HIS A 62 -21.84 -0.45 2.02
C HIS A 62 -20.41 -0.69 1.55
N PHE A 63 -19.45 -0.14 2.29
CA PHE A 63 -18.03 -0.28 2.01
C PHE A 63 -17.36 -0.99 3.19
N HIS A 64 -16.53 -1.99 2.89
CA HIS A 64 -15.79 -2.75 3.90
C HIS A 64 -14.53 -2.00 4.32
N PHE A 65 -14.03 -2.24 5.53
CA PHE A 65 -12.78 -1.64 6.03
C PHE A 65 -12.75 -0.10 5.93
N THR A 66 -13.85 0.55 6.32
CA THR A 66 -13.97 2.01 6.30
C THR A 66 -14.09 2.62 7.69
N PHE A 67 -13.62 3.86 7.81
CA PHE A 67 -13.76 4.68 9.02
C PHE A 67 -14.19 6.11 8.67
N SER A 68 -14.78 6.80 9.63
CA SER A 68 -15.20 8.19 9.53
C SER A 68 -14.09 9.15 9.98
N TYR A 69 -14.24 10.42 9.62
CA TYR A 69 -13.31 11.48 10.05
C TYR A 69 -13.19 11.56 11.58
N GLN A 70 -14.29 11.46 12.31
CA GLN A 70 -14.30 11.57 13.78
C GLN A 70 -13.63 10.37 14.45
N GLU A 71 -13.87 9.16 13.95
CA GLU A 71 -13.17 7.96 14.41
C GLU A 71 -11.66 8.09 14.20
N ALA A 72 -11.24 8.67 13.07
CA ALA A 72 -9.81 8.89 12.80
C ALA A 72 -9.16 9.84 13.82
N ILE A 73 -9.78 11.00 14.07
CA ILE A 73 -9.25 11.99 15.03
C ILE A 73 -9.21 11.40 16.45
N LYS A 74 -10.25 10.66 16.84
CA LYS A 74 -10.32 10.00 18.15
C LYS A 74 -9.22 8.95 18.29
N ALA A 75 -9.04 8.08 17.29
CA ALA A 75 -8.01 7.05 17.31
C ALA A 75 -6.59 7.65 17.37
N MET A 76 -6.31 8.67 16.56
CA MET A 76 -5.00 9.35 16.56
C MET A 76 -4.68 10.05 17.90
N GLY A 77 -5.69 10.47 18.66
CA GLY A 77 -5.50 11.04 19.98
C GLY A 77 -4.91 10.08 21.01
N GLN A 78 -5.07 8.76 20.81
CA GLN A 78 -4.54 7.74 21.71
C GLN A 78 -4.15 6.48 20.91
N LEU A 79 -2.98 6.54 20.26
CA LEU A 79 -2.40 5.37 19.60
C LEU A 79 -1.47 4.66 20.57
N GLU A 80 -1.69 3.37 20.77
CA GLU A 80 -0.84 2.52 21.60
C GLU A 80 -0.76 1.12 20.97
N LEU A 81 0.46 0.65 20.75
CA LEU A 81 0.76 -0.66 20.23
C LEU A 81 1.76 -1.35 21.16
N LYS A 82 1.35 -2.50 21.70
CA LYS A 82 2.19 -3.37 22.53
C LYS A 82 2.45 -4.67 21.78
N VAL A 83 3.71 -5.00 21.60
CA VAL A 83 4.14 -6.23 20.94
C VAL A 83 5.09 -6.97 21.87
N ASP A 84 4.62 -8.09 22.38
CA ASP A 84 5.40 -8.97 23.25
C ASP A 84 6.01 -10.10 22.44
N MET A 85 7.31 -9.98 22.17
CA MET A 85 8.16 -11.08 21.69
C MET A 85 8.75 -11.83 22.87
N ASN A 86 9.27 -13.03 22.63
CA ASN A 86 9.77 -13.94 23.67
C ASN A 86 10.86 -13.31 24.55
N THR A 87 11.70 -12.45 23.96
CA THR A 87 12.79 -11.76 24.66
C THR A 87 12.62 -10.24 24.75
N THR A 88 11.72 -9.65 23.95
CA THR A 88 11.64 -8.19 23.74
C THR A 88 10.19 -7.73 23.75
N CYS A 89 9.90 -6.73 24.57
CA CYS A 89 8.60 -6.05 24.56
C CYS A 89 8.77 -4.68 23.90
N ILE A 90 8.08 -4.47 22.77
CA ILE A 90 8.03 -3.21 22.05
C ILE A 90 6.74 -2.50 22.42
N ASN A 91 6.83 -1.32 23.04
CA ASN A 91 5.68 -0.46 23.30
C ASN A 91 5.85 0.87 22.56
N VAL A 92 4.95 1.13 21.60
CA VAL A 92 4.93 2.38 20.82
C VAL A 92 3.62 3.10 21.10
N SER A 93 3.71 4.35 21.55
CA SER A 93 2.53 5.18 21.78
C SER A 93 2.69 6.59 21.20
N TYR A 94 1.57 7.12 20.72
CA TYR A 94 1.45 8.50 20.23
C TYR A 94 0.19 9.15 20.80
N ASN A 95 0.30 10.41 21.16
CA ASN A 95 -0.84 11.28 21.48
C ASN A 95 -0.85 12.45 20.49
N ILE A 96 -1.62 12.29 19.41
CA ILE A 96 -1.63 13.23 18.30
C ILE A 96 -2.74 14.25 18.50
N LYS A 97 -2.36 15.53 18.60
CA LYS A 97 -3.32 16.64 18.69
C LYS A 97 -4.25 16.67 17.47
N PRO A 98 -5.52 17.07 17.61
CA PRO A 98 -6.47 17.09 16.50
C PRO A 98 -5.97 17.86 15.28
N SER A 99 -5.29 18.99 15.43
CA SER A 99 -4.73 19.76 14.31
C SER A 99 -3.73 18.95 13.47
N LEU A 100 -2.82 18.22 14.13
CA LEU A 100 -1.86 17.35 13.45
C LEU A 100 -2.55 16.13 12.85
N ALA A 101 -3.55 15.55 13.52
CA ALA A 101 -4.32 14.43 12.99
C ALA A 101 -5.02 14.79 11.66
N ARG A 102 -5.62 15.98 11.58
CA ARG A 102 -6.21 16.50 10.32
C ARG A 102 -5.16 16.63 9.22
N HIS A 103 -3.98 17.17 9.55
CA HIS A 103 -2.88 17.30 8.60
C HIS A 103 -2.36 15.94 8.12
N LEU A 104 -2.24 14.95 9.01
CA LEU A 104 -1.85 13.58 8.67
C LEU A 104 -2.86 12.92 7.72
N LEU A 105 -4.17 13.13 7.93
CA LEU A 105 -5.20 12.63 6.99
C LEU A 105 -5.01 13.22 5.58
N THR A 106 -4.73 14.52 5.49
CA THR A 106 -4.41 15.17 4.20
C THR A 106 -3.16 14.55 3.57
N LEU A 107 -2.10 14.35 4.36
CA LEU A 107 -0.87 13.70 3.89
C LEU A 107 -1.10 12.26 3.42
N PHE A 108 -1.92 11.47 4.14
CA PHE A 108 -2.22 10.09 3.77
C PHE A 108 -3.04 10.00 2.48
N MET A 109 -3.96 10.93 2.24
CA MET A 109 -4.68 11.02 0.97
C MET A 109 -3.78 11.48 -0.17
N SER A 110 -2.96 12.52 0.04
CA SER A 110 -2.06 13.02 -1.01
C SER A 110 -1.01 11.97 -1.39
N ALA A 111 -0.51 11.21 -0.42
CA ALA A 111 0.39 10.08 -0.62
C ALA A 111 -0.29 8.81 -1.15
N LYS A 112 -1.60 8.85 -1.42
CA LYS A 112 -2.42 7.73 -1.93
C LYS A 112 -2.44 6.51 -1.01
N LEU A 113 -2.36 6.69 0.30
CA LEU A 113 -2.53 5.64 1.31
C LEU A 113 -3.99 5.47 1.72
N LEU A 114 -4.77 6.56 1.65
CA LEU A 114 -6.20 6.59 1.87
C LEU A 114 -6.91 7.14 0.64
N HIS A 115 -8.15 6.72 0.45
CA HIS A 115 -9.08 7.33 -0.50
C HIS A 115 -10.48 7.38 0.10
N THR A 116 -11.41 8.03 -0.61
CA THR A 116 -12.83 7.92 -0.28
C THR A 116 -13.48 6.94 -1.26
N PRO A 117 -14.22 5.93 -0.78
CA PRO A 117 -14.74 4.87 -1.64
C PRO A 117 -15.89 5.35 -2.55
N GLN A 118 -16.63 6.37 -2.11
CA GLN A 118 -17.69 7.02 -2.88
C GLN A 118 -17.14 7.98 -3.94
N ASP A 119 -15.96 8.55 -3.73
CA ASP A 119 -15.32 9.54 -4.60
C ASP A 119 -13.81 9.27 -4.69
N ARG A 120 -13.45 8.35 -5.58
CA ARG A 120 -12.08 7.82 -5.70
C ARG A 120 -11.10 8.82 -6.34
N THR A 121 -11.58 9.96 -6.82
CA THR A 121 -10.77 11.04 -7.44
C THR A 121 -10.46 12.19 -6.47
N ARG A 122 -11.12 12.22 -5.30
CA ARG A 122 -10.96 13.31 -4.33
C ARG A 122 -9.61 13.33 -3.63
N SER A 123 -8.91 14.45 -3.71
CA SER A 123 -7.55 14.65 -3.18
C SER A 123 -7.49 15.07 -1.72
N GLU A 124 -8.58 15.64 -1.19
CA GLU A 124 -8.62 16.21 0.15
C GLU A 124 -9.63 15.52 1.08
N PRO A 125 -9.31 15.42 2.39
CA PRO A 125 -10.22 14.83 3.35
C PRO A 125 -11.41 15.75 3.61
N LYS A 126 -12.61 15.16 3.77
CA LYS A 126 -13.84 15.88 4.17
C LYS A 126 -14.45 15.20 5.39
N GLU A 127 -15.13 15.96 6.24
CA GLU A 127 -15.65 15.41 7.51
C GLU A 127 -16.81 14.42 7.31
N LYS A 128 -17.65 14.65 6.30
CA LYS A 128 -18.86 13.85 6.03
C LYS A 128 -18.61 12.62 5.15
N VAL A 129 -17.37 12.32 4.79
CA VAL A 129 -17.05 11.18 3.92
C VAL A 129 -16.33 10.08 4.70
N LEU A 130 -16.50 8.85 4.23
CA LEU A 130 -15.76 7.71 4.73
C LEU A 130 -14.40 7.63 4.07
N PHE A 131 -13.43 7.13 4.82
CA PHE A 131 -12.09 6.80 4.35
C PHE A 131 -11.92 5.30 4.25
N GLN A 132 -11.12 4.87 3.29
CA GLN A 132 -10.76 3.47 3.07
C GLN A 132 -9.27 3.39 2.71
N PRO A 133 -8.52 2.40 3.23
CA PRO A 133 -7.15 2.14 2.80
C PRO A 133 -7.08 1.78 1.32
N THR A 134 -6.11 2.36 0.60
CA THR A 134 -5.79 1.95 -0.77
C THR A 134 -4.93 0.68 -0.76
N PRO A 135 -4.76 -0.02 -1.89
CA PRO A 135 -3.81 -1.14 -2.00
C PRO A 135 -2.39 -0.78 -1.56
N LYS A 136 -1.93 0.44 -1.88
CA LYS A 136 -0.65 0.98 -1.43
C LYS A 136 -0.59 1.13 0.09
N GLY A 137 -1.67 1.66 0.68
CA GLY A 137 -1.82 1.76 2.14
C GLY A 137 -1.76 0.40 2.82
N VAL A 138 -2.48 -0.58 2.29
CA VAL A 138 -2.49 -1.96 2.80
C VAL A 138 -1.10 -2.60 2.69
N ALA A 139 -0.37 -2.39 1.60
CA ALA A 139 0.99 -2.90 1.44
C ALA A 139 1.99 -2.24 2.41
N VAL A 140 1.83 -0.95 2.75
CA VAL A 140 2.61 -0.28 3.79
C VAL A 140 2.34 -0.91 5.16
N LEU A 141 1.07 -1.12 5.50
CA LEU A 141 0.67 -1.81 6.73
C LEU A 141 1.26 -3.22 6.80
N GLN A 142 1.17 -3.99 5.71
CA GLN A 142 1.72 -5.34 5.64
C GLN A 142 3.21 -5.36 5.95
N LYS A 143 3.98 -4.46 5.34
CA LYS A 143 5.42 -4.35 5.63
C LYS A 143 5.66 -4.05 7.11
N TYR A 144 4.93 -3.11 7.69
CA TYR A 144 5.09 -2.76 9.10
C TYR A 144 4.77 -3.94 10.05
N VAL A 145 3.66 -4.64 9.80
CA VAL A 145 3.22 -5.80 10.57
C VAL A 145 4.25 -6.94 10.53
N ARG A 146 4.88 -7.17 9.37
CA ARG A 146 5.98 -8.12 9.22
C ARG A 146 7.23 -7.68 9.97
N ASP A 147 7.65 -6.43 9.78
CA ASP A 147 8.88 -5.90 10.37
C ASP A 147 8.81 -5.89 11.92
N ILE A 148 7.63 -5.64 12.50
CA ILE A 148 7.42 -5.67 13.96
C ILE A 148 7.06 -7.07 14.50
N GLY A 149 6.79 -8.06 13.63
CA GLY A 149 6.48 -9.43 14.06
C GLY A 149 5.20 -9.57 14.90
N LEU A 150 4.08 -8.97 14.47
CA LEU A 150 2.82 -9.13 15.21
C LEU A 150 2.35 -10.59 15.22
N LYS A 151 1.94 -11.08 16.40
CA LYS A 151 1.31 -12.40 16.56
C LYS A 151 -0.06 -12.49 15.90
N ARG A 152 -0.79 -11.37 15.88
CA ARG A 152 -2.10 -11.25 15.23
C ARG A 152 -2.03 -10.15 14.17
N ILE A 153 -2.28 -10.51 12.91
CA ILE A 153 -2.32 -9.55 11.82
C ILE A 153 -3.73 -8.99 11.61
N PRO A 154 -3.87 -7.72 11.16
CA PRO A 154 -5.17 -7.12 10.86
C PRO A 154 -5.92 -7.84 9.74
N ASP A 155 -7.25 -7.99 9.89
CA ASP A 155 -8.11 -8.74 8.96
C ASP A 155 -8.06 -8.19 7.51
N ILE A 156 -7.81 -6.89 7.34
CA ILE A 156 -7.64 -6.28 6.01
C ILE A 156 -6.48 -6.92 5.21
N LEU A 157 -5.42 -7.39 5.88
CA LEU A 157 -4.28 -8.06 5.24
C LEU A 157 -4.63 -9.46 4.71
N LEU A 158 -5.68 -10.08 5.26
CA LEU A 158 -6.21 -11.37 4.86
C LEU A 158 -7.28 -11.23 3.76
N SER A 159 -7.69 -10.00 3.43
CA SER A 159 -8.78 -9.74 2.47
C SER A 159 -8.28 -9.51 1.04
N SER A 160 -9.21 -9.32 0.09
CA SER A 160 -8.92 -8.92 -1.29
C SER A 160 -8.37 -7.48 -1.44
N PHE A 161 -8.39 -6.67 -0.37
CA PHE A 161 -7.72 -5.36 -0.36
C PHE A 161 -6.20 -5.50 -0.36
N ASN A 162 -5.66 -6.60 0.18
CA ASN A 162 -4.26 -6.93 0.05
C ASN A 162 -3.96 -7.48 -1.35
N SER A 163 -3.45 -6.59 -2.20
CA SER A 163 -3.42 -6.78 -3.66
C SER A 163 -2.14 -6.30 -4.33
N MET A 164 -1.20 -5.70 -3.59
CA MET A 164 -0.05 -5.00 -4.16
C MET A 164 1.23 -5.30 -3.39
N LYS A 165 2.34 -5.49 -4.12
CA LYS A 165 3.69 -5.51 -3.57
C LYS A 165 4.41 -4.22 -3.94
N LEU A 166 5.03 -3.56 -2.95
CA LEU A 166 5.77 -2.31 -3.16
C LEU A 166 7.26 -2.58 -3.35
N PHE A 167 7.84 -1.97 -4.37
CA PHE A 167 9.27 -1.74 -4.45
C PHE A 167 9.61 -0.50 -3.62
N THR A 168 10.55 -0.62 -2.67
CA THR A 168 10.92 0.49 -1.78
C THR A 168 12.31 0.97 -2.15
N PHE A 169 12.42 2.24 -2.53
CA PHE A 169 13.72 2.89 -2.68
C PHE A 169 14.31 3.23 -1.31
N GLU A 170 15.63 3.13 -1.22
CA GLU A 170 16.37 3.66 -0.08
C GLU A 170 16.25 5.18 -0.04
N ARG A 171 16.32 5.74 1.17
CA ARG A 171 16.24 7.18 1.40
C ARG A 171 17.39 7.61 2.29
N SER A 172 17.88 8.83 2.04
CA SER A 172 18.89 9.46 2.90
C SER A 172 18.36 9.59 4.33
N SER A 173 19.15 9.15 5.31
CA SER A 173 18.82 9.27 6.73
C SER A 173 18.80 10.73 7.23
N ILE A 174 19.36 11.66 6.45
CA ILE A 174 19.46 13.08 6.82
C ILE A 174 18.37 13.90 6.13
N THR A 175 18.23 13.75 4.82
CA THR A 175 17.37 14.62 3.99
C THR A 175 16.03 13.97 3.64
N ASP A 176 15.85 12.68 3.94
CA ASP A 176 14.74 11.86 3.47
C ASP A 176 14.58 11.87 1.95
N SER A 177 15.61 12.19 1.17
CA SER A 177 15.53 12.15 -0.30
C SER A 177 15.69 10.72 -0.82
N ILE A 178 14.99 10.40 -1.91
CA ILE A 178 15.10 9.09 -2.57
C ILE A 178 16.50 8.92 -3.16
N ILE A 179 17.17 7.85 -2.75
CA ILE A 179 18.42 7.41 -3.36
C ILE A 179 18.06 6.53 -4.56
N HIS A 180 18.53 6.91 -5.75
CA HIS A 180 18.28 6.20 -6.99
C HIS A 180 19.46 6.31 -7.93
N SER A 181 19.53 5.39 -8.89
CA SER A 181 20.42 5.47 -10.04
C SER A 181 19.61 5.25 -11.31
N ASP A 182 20.01 5.90 -12.40
CA ASP A 182 19.34 5.71 -13.71
C ASP A 182 19.34 4.24 -14.13
N TYR A 183 20.44 3.54 -13.84
CA TYR A 183 20.57 2.11 -14.10
C TYR A 183 19.53 1.27 -13.33
N LEU A 184 19.34 1.54 -12.03
CA LEU A 184 18.31 0.86 -11.24
C LEU A 184 16.90 1.15 -11.78
N ILE A 185 16.65 2.40 -12.19
CA ILE A 185 15.37 2.80 -12.79
C ILE A 185 15.14 2.00 -14.08
N HIS A 186 16.14 1.90 -14.97
CA HIS A 186 16.03 1.11 -16.19
C HIS A 186 15.75 -0.36 -15.90
N ILE A 187 16.47 -0.98 -14.95
CA ILE A 187 16.21 -2.38 -14.55
C ILE A 187 14.78 -2.54 -14.04
N LEU A 188 14.31 -1.62 -13.20
CA LEU A 188 12.96 -1.66 -12.64
C LEU A 188 11.92 -1.57 -13.75
N PHE A 189 12.10 -0.65 -14.71
CA PHE A 189 11.22 -0.54 -15.89
C PHE A 189 11.26 -1.80 -16.74
N THR A 190 12.44 -2.36 -17.05
CA THR A 190 12.54 -3.62 -17.81
C THR A 190 11.85 -4.78 -17.10
N LYS A 191 12.02 -4.88 -15.77
CA LYS A 191 11.37 -5.93 -14.96
C LYS A 191 9.85 -5.77 -14.90
N THR A 192 9.37 -4.53 -14.84
CA THR A 192 7.93 -4.21 -14.72
C THR A 192 7.22 -4.12 -16.07
N MET A 193 7.91 -4.00 -17.20
CA MET A 193 7.27 -4.07 -18.52
C MET A 193 6.72 -5.46 -18.85
N GLY A 194 7.27 -6.51 -18.23
CA GLY A 194 6.88 -7.89 -18.49
C GLY A 194 7.34 -8.40 -19.87
N ALA A 195 6.95 -9.62 -20.22
CA ALA A 195 7.36 -10.26 -21.48
C ALA A 195 6.64 -9.71 -22.72
N LYS A 196 5.47 -9.10 -22.55
CA LYS A 196 4.63 -8.54 -23.63
C LYS A 196 4.03 -7.21 -23.19
N PRO A 197 3.82 -6.25 -24.12
CA PRO A 197 3.18 -4.97 -23.82
C PRO A 197 1.78 -5.15 -23.19
N ASN A 198 1.53 -4.53 -22.04
CA ASN A 198 0.21 -4.52 -21.41
C ASN A 198 -0.64 -3.37 -21.96
N VAL A 199 -1.26 -3.56 -23.13
CA VAL A 199 -2.05 -2.52 -23.78
C VAL A 199 -3.40 -2.36 -23.09
N TRP A 200 -3.69 -1.15 -22.60
CA TRP A 200 -4.95 -0.84 -21.94
C TRP A 200 -6.10 -0.69 -22.96
N SER A 201 -7.24 -1.29 -22.64
CA SER A 201 -8.54 -1.06 -23.28
C SER A 201 -9.65 -1.04 -22.22
N PRO A 202 -10.72 -0.23 -22.38
CA PRO A 202 -11.89 -0.27 -21.50
C PRO A 202 -12.62 -1.63 -21.44
N THR A 203 -12.39 -2.49 -22.44
CA THR A 203 -13.00 -3.83 -22.55
C THR A 203 -12.12 -4.93 -21.96
N ASN A 204 -10.91 -4.61 -21.49
CA ASN A 204 -10.04 -5.60 -20.88
C ASN A 204 -10.71 -6.15 -19.61
N PRO A 205 -10.61 -7.47 -19.36
CA PRO A 205 -11.04 -8.04 -18.09
C PRO A 205 -10.18 -7.50 -16.94
N ASP A 206 -10.70 -7.61 -15.73
CA ASP A 206 -9.92 -7.27 -14.53
C ASP A 206 -8.70 -8.20 -14.43
N ASP A 207 -7.54 -7.60 -14.12
CA ASP A 207 -6.32 -8.36 -13.89
C ASP A 207 -6.48 -9.21 -12.60
N PRO A 208 -5.99 -10.47 -12.59
CA PRO A 208 -6.01 -11.29 -11.39
C PRO A 208 -5.08 -10.71 -10.32
N LEU A 209 -5.38 -10.94 -9.04
CA LEU A 209 -4.49 -10.57 -7.94
C LEU A 209 -3.45 -11.66 -7.66
N PRO A 210 -2.27 -11.31 -7.11
CA PRO A 210 -1.36 -12.29 -6.55
C PRO A 210 -2.05 -13.10 -5.44
N CYS A 211 -1.66 -14.35 -5.23
CA CYS A 211 -2.15 -15.14 -4.11
C CYS A 211 -1.74 -14.51 -2.76
N LEU A 212 -2.53 -14.74 -1.71
CA LEU A 212 -2.22 -14.24 -0.37
C LEU A 212 -0.94 -14.86 0.17
N SER A 213 -0.67 -16.14 -0.15
CA SER A 213 0.57 -16.80 0.25
C SER A 213 1.80 -16.05 -0.26
N SER A 214 1.80 -15.61 -1.52
CA SER A 214 2.90 -14.82 -2.09
C SER A 214 3.01 -13.43 -1.46
N LEU A 215 1.88 -12.76 -1.17
CA LEU A 215 1.90 -11.42 -0.58
C LEU A 215 2.39 -11.46 0.87
N LEU A 216 1.90 -12.42 1.65
CA LEU A 216 2.28 -12.61 3.04
C LEU A 216 3.66 -13.28 3.21
N GLU A 217 4.33 -13.63 2.10
CA GLU A 217 5.60 -14.37 2.09
C GLU A 217 5.49 -15.67 2.90
N TYR A 218 4.30 -16.28 2.89
CA TYR A 218 4.02 -17.56 3.50
C TYR A 218 4.65 -18.65 2.62
N THR A 219 5.88 -19.03 2.93
CA THR A 219 6.51 -20.23 2.39
C THR A 219 5.96 -21.43 3.16
N ASN A 220 5.56 -22.48 2.43
CA ASN A 220 5.19 -23.76 3.04
C ASN A 220 6.44 -24.37 3.68
N ASN A 221 6.77 -23.97 4.92
CA ASN A 221 7.61 -24.59 5.95
C ASN A 221 8.93 -25.33 5.62
N ASP A 222 9.42 -25.44 4.38
CA ASP A 222 10.58 -26.31 4.09
C ASP A 222 11.92 -25.57 3.90
N ASP A 223 11.90 -24.28 3.55
CA ASP A 223 13.14 -23.51 3.28
C ASP A 223 13.48 -22.46 4.36
N THR A 224 12.74 -22.41 5.47
CA THR A 224 13.04 -21.43 6.54
C THR A 224 14.19 -21.95 7.40
N PHE A 225 15.41 -21.66 6.97
CA PHE A 225 16.63 -21.93 7.73
C PHE A 225 16.57 -21.19 9.08
N THR A 226 16.31 -21.93 10.16
CA THR A 226 16.23 -21.40 11.53
C THR A 226 17.18 -22.17 12.43
N PHE A 227 18.04 -21.46 13.17
CA PHE A 227 18.98 -22.05 14.13
C PHE A 227 18.33 -22.51 15.45
N GLU A 228 17.09 -22.10 15.70
CA GLU A 228 16.32 -22.44 16.89
C GLU A 228 15.32 -23.55 16.61
N LYS A 229 15.37 -24.64 17.39
CA LYS A 229 14.25 -25.60 17.46
C LYS A 229 13.08 -24.90 18.15
N SER A 230 12.22 -24.23 17.39
CA SER A 230 11.03 -23.58 17.95
C SER A 230 9.98 -24.62 18.35
N LYS A 231 9.46 -24.48 19.58
CA LYS A 231 8.12 -24.98 19.89
C LYS A 231 7.14 -24.25 18.95
N PRO A 232 6.03 -24.88 18.53
CA PRO A 232 5.03 -24.23 17.70
C PRO A 232 4.31 -23.17 18.55
N GLU A 233 4.88 -21.97 18.66
CA GLU A 233 4.12 -20.82 19.10
C GLU A 233 3.14 -20.48 17.96
N GLN A 234 1.85 -20.51 18.29
CA GLN A 234 0.75 -20.14 17.39
C GLN A 234 0.89 -18.67 17.02
N GLY A 235 1.64 -18.38 15.97
CA GLY A 235 1.69 -17.06 15.36
C GLY A 235 0.44 -16.77 14.54
N TRP A 236 0.53 -15.74 13.68
CA TRP A 236 -0.57 -15.33 12.80
C TRP A 236 -0.98 -16.41 11.79
N GLN A 237 -0.15 -17.45 11.60
CA GLN A 237 -0.45 -18.60 10.76
C GLN A 237 -1.76 -19.28 11.17
N SER A 238 -2.08 -19.30 12.47
CA SER A 238 -3.36 -19.83 12.98
C SER A 238 -4.59 -19.09 12.44
N GLN A 239 -4.46 -17.81 12.07
CA GLN A 239 -5.55 -17.03 11.47
C GLN A 239 -5.90 -17.48 10.05
N ILE A 240 -5.06 -18.31 9.44
CA ILE A 240 -5.11 -18.66 8.01
C ILE A 240 -5.54 -20.11 7.78
N GLU A 241 -5.60 -20.94 8.81
CA GLU A 241 -5.88 -22.39 8.71
C GLU A 241 -7.14 -22.73 7.90
N ASN A 242 -8.15 -21.83 7.88
CA ASN A 242 -9.41 -22.03 7.16
C ASN A 242 -9.55 -21.18 5.88
N MET A 243 -8.49 -20.50 5.42
CA MET A 243 -8.52 -19.63 4.25
C MET A 243 -7.77 -20.25 3.06
N ASP A 244 -8.36 -20.16 1.87
CA ASP A 244 -7.65 -20.48 0.63
C ASP A 244 -6.68 -19.35 0.27
N ILE A 245 -5.46 -19.41 0.80
CA ILE A 245 -4.40 -18.44 0.53
C ILE A 245 -3.78 -18.58 -0.85
N ASN A 246 -4.02 -19.69 -1.53
CA ASN A 246 -3.47 -20.00 -2.85
C ASN A 246 -4.48 -19.72 -3.97
N ASP A 247 -5.63 -19.11 -3.67
CA ASP A 247 -6.61 -18.70 -4.66
C ASP A 247 -5.98 -17.72 -5.68
N SER A 248 -5.82 -18.20 -6.91
CA SER A 248 -5.29 -17.45 -8.05
C SER A 248 -6.37 -16.69 -8.82
N LYS A 249 -7.65 -16.81 -8.44
CA LYS A 249 -8.79 -16.16 -9.09
C LYS A 249 -9.27 -14.91 -8.34
N ARG A 250 -8.53 -14.48 -7.32
CA ARG A 250 -8.81 -13.27 -6.55
C ARG A 250 -8.87 -12.04 -7.47
N VAL A 251 -9.89 -11.21 -7.28
CA VAL A 251 -10.07 -9.93 -7.99
C VAL A 251 -10.10 -8.79 -6.97
N SER A 252 -9.56 -7.63 -7.35
CA SER A 252 -9.59 -6.46 -6.49
C SER A 252 -11.01 -5.90 -6.31
N PRO A 253 -11.42 -5.60 -5.07
CA PRO A 253 -12.71 -4.94 -4.80
C PRO A 253 -12.72 -3.49 -5.33
N LEU A 254 -11.56 -2.96 -5.70
CA LEU A 254 -11.39 -1.62 -6.24
C LEU A 254 -11.27 -1.61 -7.78
N ALA A 255 -11.34 -2.78 -8.43
CA ALA A 255 -11.29 -2.89 -9.88
C ALA A 255 -12.41 -2.07 -10.54
N HIS A 256 -12.05 -1.30 -11.56
CA HIS A 256 -12.98 -0.49 -12.33
C HIS A 256 -12.35 -0.03 -13.65
N ARG A 257 -13.05 -0.28 -14.76
CA ARG A 257 -12.62 0.00 -16.14
C ARG A 257 -12.10 1.43 -16.41
N PHE A 258 -12.56 2.42 -15.65
CA PHE A 258 -12.12 3.81 -15.83
C PHE A 258 -10.91 4.20 -14.97
N PHE A 259 -10.66 3.50 -13.85
CA PHE A 259 -9.50 3.78 -12.97
C PHE A 259 -8.27 2.96 -13.35
N THR A 260 -8.47 2.01 -14.25
CA THR A 260 -7.45 1.24 -14.94
C THR A 260 -6.77 1.98 -16.09
N ASN A 261 -7.32 3.13 -16.49
CA ASN A 261 -6.79 3.98 -17.54
C ASN A 261 -5.47 4.64 -17.04
N PRO A 262 -4.35 4.53 -17.79
CA PRO A 262 -3.08 5.13 -17.38
C PRO A 262 -3.14 6.66 -17.17
N ASP A 263 -4.07 7.36 -17.83
CA ASP A 263 -4.26 8.82 -17.68
C ASP A 263 -5.31 9.18 -16.60
N SER A 264 -5.79 8.21 -15.81
CA SER A 264 -6.79 8.45 -14.76
C SER A 264 -6.21 9.24 -13.58
N GLU A 265 -6.90 10.23 -13.05
CA GLU A 265 -6.49 10.92 -11.81
C GLU A 265 -6.93 10.21 -10.52
N SER A 266 -7.42 8.97 -10.62
CA SER A 266 -7.92 8.23 -9.46
C SER A 266 -6.83 7.95 -8.41
N HIS A 267 -7.20 8.05 -7.14
CA HIS A 267 -6.35 7.64 -6.02
C HIS A 267 -6.24 6.14 -5.84
N THR A 268 -7.12 5.39 -6.50
CA THR A 268 -7.09 3.94 -6.57
C THR A 268 -6.91 3.55 -8.03
N GLN A 269 -5.81 3.96 -8.65
CA GLN A 269 -5.40 3.30 -9.89
C GLN A 269 -5.06 1.85 -9.54
N TYR A 270 -5.83 0.94 -10.13
CA TYR A 270 -5.62 -0.48 -9.97
C TYR A 270 -4.48 -0.92 -10.89
N TYR A 271 -3.34 -1.24 -10.29
CA TYR A 271 -2.21 -1.87 -10.98
C TYR A 271 -1.91 -3.20 -10.32
N VAL A 272 -1.84 -4.24 -11.14
CA VAL A 272 -1.26 -5.52 -10.72
C VAL A 272 0.13 -5.63 -11.32
N SER A 273 1.12 -5.81 -10.45
CA SER A 273 2.54 -5.77 -10.81
C SER A 273 2.98 -6.92 -11.72
N ASP A 274 2.24 -8.03 -11.73
CA ASP A 274 2.51 -9.24 -12.52
C ASP A 274 2.10 -9.08 -14.00
N ARG A 275 1.18 -8.17 -14.31
CA ARG A 275 0.70 -7.89 -15.68
C ARG A 275 1.54 -6.84 -16.39
N GLY A 276 2.34 -6.10 -15.63
CA GLY A 276 3.28 -5.10 -16.11
C GLY A 276 2.66 -3.73 -16.42
N ILE A 277 3.52 -2.78 -16.81
CA ILE A 277 3.16 -1.37 -17.03
C ILE A 277 2.16 -1.26 -18.18
N ARG A 278 1.04 -0.57 -17.91
CA ARG A 278 -0.02 -0.35 -18.89
C ARG A 278 0.34 0.73 -19.90
N LEU A 279 0.18 0.41 -21.17
CA LEU A 279 0.50 1.27 -22.30
C LEU A 279 -0.75 1.60 -23.12
N PHE A 280 -0.72 2.74 -23.81
CA PHE A 280 -1.71 3.05 -24.83
C PHE A 280 -1.23 2.57 -26.19
N GLN A 281 -2.13 1.96 -26.97
CA GLN A 281 -1.81 1.47 -28.31
C GLN A 281 -1.34 2.59 -29.24
N ASN A 282 -1.90 3.80 -29.11
CA ASN A 282 -1.73 4.90 -30.07
C ASN A 282 -0.91 6.09 -29.54
N LYS A 283 -0.21 5.95 -28.40
CA LYS A 283 0.68 7.04 -27.95
C LYS A 283 1.99 6.98 -28.73
N ALA A 284 2.11 7.84 -29.75
CA ALA A 284 3.40 8.15 -30.35
C ALA A 284 4.22 8.94 -29.32
N PHE A 285 5.34 8.38 -28.86
CA PHE A 285 6.30 9.12 -28.07
C PHE A 285 7.02 10.08 -29.02
N GLU A 286 6.74 11.38 -28.93
CA GLU A 286 7.52 12.37 -29.67
C GLU A 286 8.99 12.23 -29.25
N LEU A 287 9.87 12.01 -30.23
CA LEU A 287 11.31 12.10 -30.00
C LEU A 287 11.64 13.49 -29.43
N PRO A 288 12.49 13.59 -28.41
CA PRO A 288 12.86 14.88 -27.84
C PRO A 288 13.41 15.79 -28.94
N LYS A 289 12.95 17.05 -28.99
CA LYS A 289 13.32 18.07 -30.00
C LYS A 289 14.80 18.52 -29.96
N ARG A 290 15.72 17.68 -29.49
CA ARG A 290 17.17 17.88 -29.58
C ARG A 290 17.82 16.67 -30.25
N LEU A 291 17.82 16.71 -31.58
CA LEU A 291 18.81 16.17 -32.52
C LEU A 291 18.20 16.24 -33.94
N ARG A 292 17.64 17.40 -34.32
CA ARG A 292 17.60 17.75 -35.75
C ARG A 292 19.01 18.20 -36.10
N LEU A 293 19.87 17.23 -36.41
CA LEU A 293 21.10 17.52 -37.13
C LEU A 293 20.68 18.25 -38.41
N SER A 294 21.14 19.49 -38.52
CA SER A 294 21.06 20.30 -39.72
C SER A 294 21.51 19.48 -40.92
N THR A 295 20.61 19.24 -41.87
CA THR A 295 20.96 18.82 -43.23
C THR A 295 21.97 19.80 -43.80
N PRO A 296 23.15 19.37 -44.29
CA PRO A 296 24.00 20.24 -45.07
C PRO A 296 23.40 20.38 -46.47
N LEU A 297 23.23 21.62 -46.89
CA LEU A 297 23.08 22.01 -48.29
C LEU A 297 24.37 21.68 -49.07
N GLN A 298 24.18 21.33 -50.34
CA GLN A 298 25.13 21.21 -51.46
C GLN A 298 25.73 19.82 -51.75
N GLN A 299 25.32 19.24 -52.89
CA GLN A 299 26.08 19.41 -54.14
C GLN A 299 25.23 19.09 -55.38
N ARG A 300 25.21 20.04 -56.32
CA ARG A 300 24.90 19.82 -57.74
C ARG A 300 26.10 19.14 -58.40
N LEU A 301 25.84 18.23 -59.35
CA LEU A 301 26.43 18.12 -60.71
C LEU A 301 26.68 16.67 -61.18
N TYR A 302 26.47 16.51 -62.49
CA TYR A 302 26.66 15.36 -63.39
C TYR A 302 25.58 14.25 -63.30
N GLY A 303 24.79 13.90 -64.32
CA GLY A 303 24.85 14.14 -65.76
C GLY A 303 25.07 12.82 -66.51
N SER A 304 24.13 12.47 -67.41
CA SER A 304 24.23 11.59 -68.62
C SER A 304 23.28 10.39 -68.62
N GLY A 305 22.43 10.34 -69.66
CA GLY A 305 21.49 9.27 -69.99
C GLY A 305 20.25 9.84 -70.66
#